data_AF-A0A2T0S3M3-F1
#
_entry.id   AF-A0A2T0S3M3-F1
#
_cell.length_a   1.000
_cell.length_b   1.000
_cell.length_c   1.000
_cell.angle_alpha   90.00
_cell.angle_beta   90.00
_cell.angle_gamma   90.00
#
_symmetry.space_group_name_H-M   'P 1'
#
loop_
_entity.id
_entity.type
_entity.pdbx_description
1 polymer ?
#
loop_
_entity_poly.entity_id
_entity_poly.type
_entity_poly.pdbx_seq_one_letter_code
_entity_poly.pdbx_strand_id
1 'polypeptide(L)' 'MRRRSSTPPRNAAGIPQYWTVGRDPALTVTLHRLSADGAYERAAQMPLGWLLQTSPGDHLPQY' A
#
# COMPACT_ATOMS: atom_id res chain seq x y z
N MET A 1 -23.60 11.82 21.45
CA MET A 1 -22.96 12.17 20.16
C MET A 1 -21.56 11.53 20.09
N ARG A 2 -21.43 10.30 19.56
CA ARG A 2 -20.14 9.68 19.20
C ARG A 2 -20.38 8.79 17.98
N ARG A 3 -19.92 9.23 16.81
CA ARG A 3 -20.00 8.42 15.59
C ARG A 3 -18.91 7.34 15.65
N ARG A 4 -19.35 6.13 15.34
CA ARG A 4 -18.62 4.91 14.96
C ARG A 4 -17.45 5.29 14.01
N SER A 5 -16.28 4.65 14.03
CA SER A 5 -16.08 3.25 13.64
C SER A 5 -14.67 2.79 14.04
N SER A 6 -14.56 1.87 15.00
CA SER A 6 -13.34 1.08 15.16
C SER A 6 -13.62 -0.26 14.49
N THR A 7 -13.25 -0.40 13.22
CA THR A 7 -13.32 -1.67 12.49
C THR A 7 -12.11 -2.51 12.94
N PRO A 8 -12.30 -3.60 13.70
CA PRO A 8 -11.24 -4.56 13.99
C PRO A 8 -10.94 -5.41 12.73
N PRO A 9 -9.82 -6.14 12.71
CA PRO A 9 -8.92 -6.24 11.57
C PRO A 9 -9.62 -6.80 10.32
N ARG A 10 -9.37 -6.17 9.17
CA ARG A 10 -9.55 -6.87 7.90
C ARG A 10 -8.56 -8.03 7.93
N ASN A 11 -9.07 -9.21 8.24
CA ASN A 11 -8.46 -10.48 7.87
C ASN A 11 -7.87 -10.30 6.47
N ALA A 12 -6.66 -10.77 6.26
CA ALA A 12 -6.01 -10.81 4.97
C ALA A 12 -6.89 -11.58 3.98
N ALA A 13 -7.90 -10.91 3.42
CA ALA A 13 -8.39 -11.19 2.09
C ALA A 13 -7.13 -11.20 1.24
N GLY A 14 -6.92 -12.23 0.43
CA GLY A 14 -5.77 -12.36 -0.47
C GLY A 14 -5.71 -11.18 -1.45
N ILE A 15 -5.38 -10.01 -0.92
CA ILE A 15 -5.20 -8.76 -1.60
C ILE A 15 -3.83 -8.96 -2.23
N PRO A 16 -3.78 -9.13 -3.57
CA PRO A 16 -2.53 -9.46 -4.24
C PRO A 16 -1.49 -8.37 -4.02
N GLN A 17 -1.93 -7.13 -3.76
CA GLN A 17 -1.05 -6.00 -3.45
C GLN A 17 -1.77 -4.94 -2.60
N TYR A 18 -1.09 -4.39 -1.60
CA TYR A 18 -1.56 -3.26 -0.79
C TYR A 18 -0.46 -2.20 -0.61
N TRP A 19 -0.88 -0.95 -0.41
CA TRP A 19 0.03 0.16 -0.15
C TRP A 19 -0.03 0.55 1.33
N THR A 20 1.12 0.84 1.92
CA THR A 20 1.24 1.47 3.25
C THR A 20 1.86 2.85 3.08
N VAL A 21 1.43 3.81 3.89
CA VAL A 21 2.00 5.15 3.90
C VAL A 21 2.65 5.38 5.27
N GLY A 22 3.95 5.56 5.27
CA GLY A 22 4.74 5.96 6.42
C GLY A 22 4.33 7.36 6.87
N ARG A 23 4.38 7.60 8.18
CA ARG A 23 4.14 8.93 8.78
C ARG A 23 5.41 9.75 8.91
N ASP A 24 6.42 9.44 8.11
CA ASP A 24 7.65 10.22 7.99
C ASP A 24 7.39 11.53 7.22
N PRO A 25 8.29 12.53 7.30
CA PRO A 25 8.12 13.82 6.62
C PRO A 25 7.95 13.71 5.11
N ALA A 26 8.48 12.65 4.49
CA ALA A 26 8.37 12.39 3.06
C ALA A 26 7.11 11.58 2.68
N LEU A 27 6.32 11.17 3.68
CA LEU A 27 5.15 10.29 3.54
C LEU A 27 5.48 9.09 2.67
N THR A 28 6.42 8.27 3.11
CA THR A 28 6.96 7.18 2.29
C THR A 28 5.89 6.13 2.02
N VAL A 29 5.50 5.96 0.76
CA VAL A 29 4.56 4.95 0.32
C VAL A 29 5.32 3.67 0.00
N THR A 30 4.88 2.56 0.57
CA THR A 30 5.45 1.24 0.37
C THR A 30 4.40 0.30 -0.19
N LEU A 31 4.66 -0.27 -1.37
CA LEU A 31 3.86 -1.33 -1.96
C LEU A 31 4.28 -2.67 -1.40
N HIS A 32 3.33 -3.40 -0.83
CA HIS A 32 3.48 -4.78 -0.42
C HIS A 32 2.68 -5.67 -1.36
N ARG A 33 3.31 -6.74 -1.86
CA ARG A 33 2.67 -7.72 -2.75
C ARG A 33 2.65 -9.08 -2.07
N LEU A 34 1.54 -9.80 -2.21
CA LEU A 34 1.47 -11.20 -1.78
C LEU A 34 2.29 -12.05 -2.75
N SER A 35 3.35 -12.66 -2.23
CA SER A 35 4.16 -13.66 -2.94
C SER A 35 3.39 -14.98 -3.06
N ALA A 36 3.84 -15.87 -3.95
CA ALA A 36 3.27 -17.21 -4.11
C ALA A 36 3.39 -18.05 -2.82
N ASP A 37 4.34 -17.72 -1.95
CA ASP A 37 4.58 -18.36 -0.66
C ASP A 37 3.65 -17.83 0.45
N GLY A 38 2.73 -16.92 0.11
CA GLY A 38 1.77 -16.34 1.05
C GLY A 38 2.36 -15.26 1.97
N ALA A 39 3.63 -14.89 1.78
CA ALA A 39 4.27 -13.78 2.48
C ALA A 39 4.12 -12.47 1.70
N TYR A 40 4.01 -11.35 2.41
CA TYR A 40 3.98 -10.03 1.78
C TYR A 40 5.38 -9.47 1.60
N GLU A 41 5.79 -9.28 0.35
CA GLU A 41 7.09 -8.72 -0.01
C GLU A 41 6.98 -7.25 -0.41
N ARG A 42 8.05 -6.49 -0.19
CA ARG A 42 8.12 -5.08 -0.57
C ARG A 42 8.38 -4.99 -2.08
N ALA A 43 7.36 -4.66 -2.86
CA ALA A 43 7.49 -4.54 -4.30
C ALA A 43 8.04 -3.17 -4.73
N ALA A 44 7.70 -2.10 -4.02
CA ALA A 44 8.19 -0.75 -4.31
C ALA A 44 8.16 0.14 -3.06
N GLN A 45 9.04 1.14 -3.01
CA GLN A 45 9.07 2.16 -1.96
C GLN A 45 9.39 3.51 -2.59
N MET A 46 8.52 4.50 -2.39
CA MET A 46 8.63 5.83 -2.99
C MET A 46 7.93 6.89 -2.15
N PRO A 47 8.35 8.15 -2.16
CA PRO A 47 7.65 9.21 -1.45
C PRO A 47 6.27 9.49 -2.07
N LEU A 48 5.27 9.79 -1.24
CA LEU A 48 3.90 10.06 -1.71
C LEU A 48 3.85 11.20 -2.72
N GLY A 49 4.70 12.22 -2.54
CA GLY A 49 4.80 13.35 -3.47
C GLY A 49 5.17 12.91 -4.90
N TRP A 50 5.99 11.87 -5.05
CA TRP A 50 6.34 11.31 -6.36
C TRP A 50 5.19 10.49 -6.95
N LEU A 51 4.48 9.69 -6.13
CA LEU A 51 3.31 8.92 -6.56
C LEU A 51 2.18 9.82 -7.07
N LEU A 52 1.93 10.95 -6.39
CA LEU A 52 0.92 11.92 -6.78
C LEU A 52 1.26 12.70 -8.05
N GLN A 53 2.53 12.68 -8.47
CA GLN A 53 3.03 13.41 -9.64
C GLN A 53 3.29 12.51 -10.85
N THR A 54 3.11 11.19 -10.73
CA THR A 54 3.39 10.21 -11.78
C THR A 54 2.14 9.45 -12.19
N SER A 55 2.09 8.95 -13.43
CA SER A 55 0.90 8.22 -13.88
C SER A 55 0.77 6.88 -13.16
N PRO A 56 -0.45 6.41 -12.84
CA PRO A 56 -0.73 5.09 -12.26
C PRO A 56 0.01 3.93 -12.93
N GLY A 57 0.17 3.99 -14.25
CA GLY A 57 0.84 2.97 -15.05
C GLY A 57 2.37 2.93 -14.93
N ASP A 58 3.00 3.98 -14.39
CA ASP A 58 4.47 4.02 -14.23
C ASP A 58 4.94 3.23 -13.01
N HIS A 59 4.06 2.98 -12.05
CA HIS A 59 4.38 2.32 -10.79
C HIS A 59 3.63 1.00 -10.56
N LEU A 60 2.71 0.64 -11.44
CA LEU A 60 2.14 -0.70 -11.48
C LEU A 60 2.96 -1.53 -12.49
N PRO A 61 3.49 -2.70 -12.10
CA PRO A 61 4.14 -3.59 -13.06
C PRO A 61 3.12 -3.93 -14.16
N GLN A 62 3.46 -3.57 -15.40
CA GLN A 62 2.60 -3.80 -16.56
C GLN A 62 2.34 -5.31 -16.67
N TYR A 63 1.06 -5.66 -16.73
CA TYR A 63 0.57 -7.03 -16.90
C TYR A 63 0.53 -7.38 -18.39
#